data_AF-A0A9P5VS23-F1
#
_entry.id   AF-A0A9P5VS23-F1
#
_cell.length_a   1.000
_cell.length_b   1.000
_cell.length_c   1.000
_cell.angle_alpha   90.00
_cell.angle_beta   90.00
_cell.angle_gamma   90.00
#
_symmetry.space_group_name_H-M   'P 1'
#
loop_
_entity.id
_entity.type
_entity.pdbx_description
1 polymer ?
#
loop_
_entity_poly.entity_id
_entity_poly.type
_entity_poly.pdbx_seq_one_letter_code
_entity_poly.pdbx_strand_id
1 'polypeptide(L)'
;MGIIVWVSMVVSGILIRQFSANGQQAVNVSKKDFDIMKRPAFLIMISGVLMTSFGYFTPLNLLSSYAVDHGLTAAQGAMLNSFLNGASFFGRFVGGVFGDRFGLINLTLFCVATSSFTTLVIWMLAGKSLAVLLVYVITYGLMGGGFISLLAPVLAERFGTSSLTILVGVTFGVNGMGSLLGTPIAAAILASLGGTAKAGVQGDINLNGYRGSIGFIGGVMAVGALIFFYLKCKVGGKRVVTASS
;
A
#
# COMPACT_ATOMS: atom_id res chain seq x y z
N MET A 1 8.62 17.63 -7.18
CA MET A 1 7.53 16.96 -6.42
C MET A 1 7.92 16.63 -4.98
N GLY A 2 9.11 16.10 -4.68
CA GLY A 2 9.52 15.76 -3.29
C GLY A 2 9.55 16.93 -2.30
N ILE A 3 10.11 18.09 -2.67
CA ILE A 3 10.18 19.28 -1.78
C ILE A 3 8.79 19.85 -1.51
N ILE A 4 7.89 19.85 -2.49
CA ILE A 4 6.52 20.34 -2.35
C ILE A 4 5.72 19.43 -1.41
N VAL A 5 5.88 18.10 -1.54
CA VAL A 5 5.28 17.15 -0.61
C VAL A 5 5.83 17.36 0.80
N TRP A 6 7.14 17.54 0.95
CA TRP A 6 7.78 17.79 2.25
C TRP A 6 7.26 19.08 2.91
N VAL A 7 7.20 20.18 2.15
CA VAL A 7 6.62 21.45 2.62
C VAL A 7 5.14 21.27 2.95
N SER A 8 4.36 20.54 2.16
CA SER A 8 2.95 20.27 2.46
C SER A 8 2.75 19.42 3.72
N MET A 9 3.67 18.50 4.02
CA MET A 9 3.65 17.67 5.22
C MET A 9 4.09 18.47 6.45
N VAL A 10 5.07 19.36 6.30
CA VAL A 10 5.50 20.28 7.38
C VAL A 10 4.41 21.30 7.67
N VAL A 11 3.81 21.90 6.63
CA VAL A 11 2.69 22.82 6.77
C VAL A 11 1.47 22.11 7.34
N SER A 12 1.15 20.88 6.91
CA SER A 12 0.11 20.07 7.56
C SER A 12 0.45 19.74 9.02
N GLY A 13 1.71 19.44 9.32
CA GLY A 13 2.18 19.19 10.69
C GLY A 13 2.07 20.42 11.60
N ILE A 14 2.25 21.63 11.05
CA ILE A 14 2.11 22.91 11.75
C ILE A 14 0.63 23.34 11.84
N LEU A 15 -0.19 23.02 10.83
CA LEU A 15 -1.63 23.34 10.79
C LEU A 15 -2.49 22.34 11.56
N ILE A 16 -2.00 21.13 11.83
CA ILE A 16 -2.59 20.26 12.85
C ILE A 16 -2.36 20.97 14.18
N ARG A 17 -3.34 21.81 14.54
CA ARG A 17 -3.64 22.09 15.93
C ARG A 17 -3.83 20.73 16.59
N GLN A 18 -2.85 20.34 17.40
CA GLN A 18 -2.98 19.28 18.39
C GLN A 18 -4.35 19.50 19.04
N PHE A 19 -5.28 18.57 18.82
CA PHE A 19 -6.55 18.62 19.53
C PHE A 19 -6.18 18.70 21.02
N SER A 20 -6.66 19.76 21.67
CA SER A 20 -6.25 20.18 23.02
C SER A 20 -5.99 18.98 23.93
N ALA A 21 -4.77 18.93 24.44
CA ALA A 21 -4.28 17.97 25.41
C ALA A 21 -4.91 18.19 26.81
N ASN A 22 -6.24 18.18 26.90
CA ASN A 22 -6.93 17.96 28.17
C ASN A 22 -7.20 16.46 28.30
N GLY A 23 -6.13 15.70 28.56
CA GLY A 23 -6.21 14.26 28.85
C GLY A 23 -5.19 13.36 28.14
N GLN A 24 -4.26 13.92 27.35
CA GLN A 24 -3.13 13.13 26.83
C GLN A 24 -2.20 12.79 27.98
N GLN A 25 -2.41 11.63 28.59
CA GLN A 25 -1.34 10.92 29.27
C GLN A 25 -0.16 10.86 28.28
N ALA A 26 1.03 11.29 28.72
CA ALA A 26 2.25 11.06 27.98
C ALA A 26 2.24 9.61 27.49
N VAL A 27 2.56 9.38 26.20
CA VAL A 27 2.70 8.02 25.66
C VAL A 27 3.88 7.38 26.38
N ASN A 28 3.60 6.86 27.57
CA ASN A 28 4.54 6.15 28.39
C ASN A 28 4.65 4.78 27.76
N VAL A 29 5.70 4.60 26.96
CA VAL A 29 6.01 3.33 26.32
C VAL A 29 6.19 2.30 27.43
N SER A 30 5.15 1.50 27.63
CA SER A 30 5.09 0.54 28.72
C SER A 30 5.69 -0.78 28.24
N LYS A 31 6.17 -1.60 29.18
CA LYS A 31 6.59 -2.98 28.88
C LYS A 31 5.50 -3.77 28.16
N LYS A 32 4.22 -3.43 28.42
CA LYS A 32 3.05 -4.00 27.77
C LYS A 32 3.00 -3.74 26.26
N ASP A 33 3.50 -2.60 25.79
CA ASP A 33 3.56 -2.26 24.36
C ASP A 33 4.59 -3.14 23.65
N PHE A 34 5.76 -3.34 24.27
CA PHE A 34 6.78 -4.26 23.77
C PHE A 34 6.31 -5.71 23.73
N ASP A 35 5.52 -6.14 24.72
CA ASP A 35 4.95 -7.48 24.72
C ASP A 35 3.90 -7.67 23.63
N ILE A 36 3.08 -6.65 23.34
CA ILE A 36 2.15 -6.69 22.20
C ILE A 36 2.91 -6.76 20.87
N MET A 37 4.00 -6.01 20.72
CA MET A 37 4.83 -6.05 19.50
C MET A 37 5.50 -7.42 19.27
N LYS A 38 5.79 -8.17 20.34
CA LYS A 38 6.34 -9.52 20.26
C LYS A 38 5.29 -10.59 19.95
N ARG A 39 3.99 -10.25 19.97
CA ARG A 39 2.93 -11.23 19.69
C ARG A 39 3.07 -11.73 18.25
N PRO A 40 2.97 -13.05 18.01
CA PRO A 40 3.11 -13.61 16.68
C PRO A 40 2.09 -13.04 15.69
N ALA A 41 0.87 -12.70 16.15
CA ALA A 41 -0.14 -12.06 15.31
C ALA A 41 0.28 -10.67 14.80
N PHE A 42 0.96 -9.88 15.63
CA PHE A 42 1.46 -8.56 15.23
C PHE A 42 2.63 -8.67 14.26
N LEU A 43 3.57 -9.60 14.53
CA LEU A 43 4.71 -9.85 13.64
C LEU A 43 4.27 -10.34 12.25
N ILE A 44 3.27 -11.24 12.19
CA ILE A 44 2.68 -11.70 10.91
C ILE A 44 1.97 -10.55 10.19
N MET A 45 1.26 -9.70 10.92
CA MET A 45 0.60 -8.54 10.32
C MET A 45 1.62 -7.55 9.74
N ILE A 46 2.67 -7.22 10.50
CA ILE A 46 3.75 -6.34 10.06
C ILE A 46 4.48 -6.90 8.86
N SER A 47 4.78 -8.20 8.83
CA SER A 47 5.46 -8.80 7.67
C SER A 47 4.59 -8.77 6.42
N GLY A 48 3.26 -8.96 6.56
CA GLY A 48 2.29 -8.80 5.48
C GLY A 48 2.24 -7.37 4.96
N VAL A 49 2.17 -6.37 5.87
CA VAL A 49 2.24 -4.95 5.51
C VAL A 49 3.54 -4.62 4.80
N LEU A 50 4.67 -5.10 5.31
CA LEU A 50 5.99 -4.88 4.71
C LEU A 50 6.04 -5.42 3.27
N MET A 51 5.64 -6.68 3.05
CA MET A 51 5.61 -7.31 1.73
C MET A 51 4.69 -6.58 0.75
N THR A 52 3.49 -6.20 1.18
CA THR A 52 2.58 -5.40 0.35
C THR A 52 3.19 -4.02 0.03
N SER A 53 3.87 -3.40 0.98
CA SER A 53 4.48 -2.07 0.82
C SER A 53 5.62 -2.04 -0.20
N PHE A 54 6.37 -3.14 -0.34
CA PHE A 54 7.40 -3.29 -1.39
C PHE A 54 6.81 -3.12 -2.80
N GLY A 55 5.57 -3.54 -3.02
CA GLY A 55 4.88 -3.40 -4.31
C GLY A 55 4.02 -2.15 -4.43
N TYR A 56 3.55 -1.58 -3.32
CA TYR A 56 2.44 -0.62 -3.33
C TYR A 56 2.74 0.70 -4.06
N PHE A 57 3.90 1.30 -3.82
CA PHE A 57 4.28 2.60 -4.41
C PHE A 57 4.94 2.50 -5.78
N THR A 58 5.31 1.29 -6.17
CA THR A 58 6.05 1.06 -7.40
C THR A 58 5.21 1.38 -8.66
N PRO A 59 3.93 0.98 -8.76
CA PRO A 59 3.06 1.39 -9.86
C PRO A 59 2.91 2.90 -9.99
N LEU A 60 2.77 3.63 -8.87
CA LEU A 60 2.66 5.09 -8.87
C LEU A 60 3.84 5.80 -9.57
N ASN A 61 5.04 5.22 -9.46
CA ASN A 61 6.24 5.79 -10.04
C ASN A 61 6.52 5.26 -11.46
N LEU A 62 6.39 3.95 -11.67
CA LEU A 62 6.75 3.30 -12.95
C LEU A 62 5.69 3.43 -14.03
N LEU A 63 4.41 3.66 -13.68
CA LEU A 63 3.33 3.70 -14.66
C LEU A 63 3.46 4.88 -15.63
N SER A 64 3.92 6.04 -15.15
CA SER A 64 4.16 7.20 -16.02
C SER A 64 5.29 6.93 -17.02
N SER A 65 6.40 6.33 -16.56
CA SER A 65 7.51 5.94 -17.43
C SER A 65 7.08 4.86 -18.43
N TYR A 66 6.32 3.86 -17.96
CA TYR A 66 5.76 2.80 -18.79
C TYR A 66 4.89 3.36 -19.93
N ALA A 67 4.02 4.33 -19.61
CA ALA A 67 3.16 4.97 -20.59
C ALA A 67 3.98 5.69 -21.67
N VAL A 68 4.97 6.50 -21.27
CA VAL A 68 5.83 7.24 -22.20
C VAL A 68 6.64 6.29 -23.08
N ASP A 69 7.25 5.25 -22.50
CA ASP A 69 8.06 4.27 -23.24
C ASP A 69 7.21 3.42 -24.21
N HIS A 70 5.90 3.27 -23.95
CA HIS A 70 4.96 2.58 -24.85
C HIS A 70 4.38 3.48 -25.95
N GLY A 71 4.85 4.73 -26.05
CA GLY A 71 4.46 5.69 -27.09
C GLY A 71 3.28 6.59 -26.72
N LEU A 72 2.88 6.64 -25.44
CA LEU A 72 1.92 7.63 -24.95
C LEU A 72 2.63 8.96 -24.63
N THR A 73 1.86 10.04 -24.62
CA THR A 73 2.39 11.36 -24.27
C THR A 73 2.64 11.48 -22.77
N ALA A 74 3.58 12.36 -22.37
CA ALA A 74 3.81 12.67 -20.95
C ALA A 74 2.53 13.17 -20.24
N ALA A 75 1.65 13.87 -20.97
CA ALA A 75 0.35 14.30 -20.46
C ALA A 75 -0.57 13.11 -20.11
N GLN A 76 -0.57 12.04 -20.92
CA GLN A 76 -1.33 10.82 -20.65
C GLN A 76 -0.74 10.03 -19.47
N GLY A 77 0.59 9.99 -19.33
CA GLY A 77 1.24 9.42 -18.14
C GLY A 77 0.84 10.14 -16.85
N ALA A 78 0.85 11.49 -16.88
CA ALA A 78 0.39 12.30 -15.75
C ALA A 78 -1.11 12.10 -15.46
N MET A 79 -1.94 12.00 -16.50
CA MET A 79 -3.37 11.71 -16.38
C MET A 79 -3.62 10.40 -15.64
N LEU A 80 -2.91 9.31 -15.98
CA LEU A 80 -3.02 8.03 -15.29
C LEU A 80 -2.74 8.15 -13.78
N ASN A 81 -1.69 8.89 -13.41
CA ASN A 81 -1.37 9.14 -12.00
C ASN A 81 -2.44 9.98 -11.28
N SER A 82 -3.04 10.96 -11.96
CA SER A 82 -4.16 11.74 -11.42
C SER A 82 -5.38 10.85 -11.15
N PHE A 83 -5.75 9.98 -12.09
CA PHE A 83 -6.85 9.02 -11.89
C PHE A 83 -6.55 8.02 -10.78
N LEU A 84 -5.32 7.52 -10.68
CA LEU A 84 -4.90 6.62 -9.61
C LEU A 84 -5.09 7.26 -8.23
N ASN A 85 -4.61 8.49 -8.05
CA ASN A 85 -4.74 9.21 -6.79
C ASN A 85 -6.21 9.59 -6.48
N GLY A 86 -6.96 10.01 -7.49
CA GLY A 86 -8.40 10.27 -7.37
C GLY A 86 -9.19 9.03 -6.96
N ALA A 87 -8.93 7.89 -7.60
CA ALA A 87 -9.51 6.60 -7.23
C ALA A 87 -9.09 6.17 -5.82
N SER A 88 -7.85 6.45 -5.41
CA SER A 88 -7.38 6.17 -4.05
C SER A 88 -8.14 6.96 -2.99
N PHE A 89 -8.51 8.21 -3.27
CA PHE A 89 -9.37 8.99 -2.38
C PHE A 89 -10.72 8.30 -2.16
N PHE A 90 -11.42 7.89 -3.22
CA PHE A 90 -12.68 7.15 -3.09
C PHE A 90 -12.48 5.79 -2.41
N GLY A 91 -11.38 5.11 -2.69
CA GLY A 91 -11.01 3.85 -2.06
C GLY A 91 -10.93 3.93 -0.54
N ARG A 92 -10.46 5.06 0.00
CA ARG A 92 -10.39 5.30 1.45
C ARG A 92 -11.78 5.40 2.09
N PHE A 93 -12.74 6.03 1.43
CA PHE A 93 -14.13 6.10 1.90
C PHE A 93 -14.80 4.74 1.84
N VAL A 94 -14.67 4.04 0.71
CA VAL A 94 -15.23 2.70 0.54
C VAL A 94 -14.62 1.73 1.56
N GLY A 95 -13.30 1.75 1.73
CA GLY A 95 -12.60 0.91 2.71
C GLY A 95 -13.09 1.15 4.15
N GLY A 96 -13.30 2.41 4.54
CA GLY A 96 -13.84 2.76 5.85
C GLY A 96 -15.26 2.23 6.08
N VAL A 97 -16.19 2.52 5.15
CA VAL A 97 -17.60 2.14 5.28
C VAL A 97 -17.81 0.63 5.20
N PHE A 98 -17.11 -0.04 4.29
CA PHE A 98 -17.24 -1.49 4.10
C PHE A 98 -16.46 -2.29 5.16
N GLY A 99 -15.44 -1.68 5.78
CA GLY A 99 -14.65 -2.29 6.85
C GLY A 99 -15.50 -2.70 8.04
N ASP A 100 -16.48 -1.87 8.40
CA ASP A 100 -17.39 -2.11 9.52
C ASP A 100 -18.39 -3.24 9.27
N ARG A 101 -18.69 -3.59 8.00
CA ARG A 101 -19.66 -4.63 7.65
C ARG A 101 -19.06 -5.99 7.29
N PHE A 102 -17.92 -6.02 6.60
CA PHE A 102 -17.34 -7.24 6.05
C PHE A 102 -16.21 -7.85 6.90
N GLY A 103 -15.83 -7.15 7.98
CA GLY A 103 -14.72 -7.50 8.84
C GLY A 103 -13.40 -6.97 8.28
N LEU A 104 -12.66 -6.26 9.12
CA LEU A 104 -11.51 -5.47 8.69
C LEU A 104 -10.40 -6.33 8.04
N ILE A 105 -10.09 -7.49 8.62
CA ILE A 105 -9.08 -8.42 8.08
C ILE A 105 -9.50 -8.99 6.71
N ASN A 106 -10.78 -9.33 6.53
CA ASN A 106 -11.28 -9.86 5.26
C ASN A 106 -11.19 -8.81 4.16
N LEU A 107 -11.53 -7.57 4.49
CA LEU A 107 -11.48 -6.47 3.53
C LEU A 107 -10.03 -6.11 3.18
N THR A 108 -9.11 -6.08 4.16
CA THR A 108 -7.68 -5.90 3.90
C THR A 108 -7.15 -6.98 2.95
N LEU A 109 -7.47 -8.25 3.21
CA LEU A 109 -7.10 -9.35 2.32
C LEU A 109 -7.67 -9.17 0.91
N PHE A 110 -8.95 -8.80 0.79
CA PHE A 110 -9.60 -8.56 -0.49
C PHE A 110 -8.94 -7.43 -1.27
N CYS A 111 -8.61 -6.32 -0.62
CA CYS A 111 -7.89 -5.21 -1.24
C CYS A 111 -6.53 -5.64 -1.76
N VAL A 112 -5.71 -6.30 -0.93
CA VAL A 112 -4.34 -6.71 -1.33
C VAL A 112 -4.37 -7.78 -2.43
N ALA A 113 -5.26 -8.77 -2.32
CA ALA A 113 -5.41 -9.81 -3.33
C ALA A 113 -5.88 -9.25 -4.67
N THR A 114 -6.87 -8.35 -4.65
CA THR A 114 -7.38 -7.70 -5.87
C THR A 114 -6.30 -6.81 -6.49
N SER A 115 -5.56 -6.03 -5.70
CA SER A 115 -4.46 -5.21 -6.20
C SER A 115 -3.30 -6.03 -6.80
N SER A 116 -2.99 -7.19 -6.21
CA SER A 116 -2.00 -8.12 -6.77
C SER A 116 -2.50 -8.71 -8.09
N PHE A 117 -3.75 -9.18 -8.13
CA PHE A 117 -4.36 -9.74 -9.33
C PHE A 117 -4.45 -8.73 -10.47
N THR A 118 -4.92 -7.50 -10.20
CA THR A 118 -5.01 -6.47 -11.24
C THR A 118 -3.65 -6.05 -11.75
N THR A 119 -2.64 -6.02 -10.88
CA THR A 119 -1.25 -5.76 -11.28
C THR A 119 -0.69 -6.89 -12.15
N LEU A 120 -0.91 -8.16 -11.79
CA LEU A 120 -0.39 -9.28 -12.57
C LEU A 120 -1.14 -9.52 -13.88
N VAL A 121 -2.44 -9.26 -13.93
CA VAL A 121 -3.28 -9.57 -15.09
C VAL A 121 -3.47 -8.33 -15.95
N ILE A 122 -4.03 -7.25 -15.38
CA ILE A 122 -4.42 -6.09 -16.18
C ILE A 122 -3.19 -5.31 -16.64
N TRP A 123 -2.23 -5.04 -15.76
CA TRP A 123 -1.03 -4.29 -16.16
C TRP A 123 -0.12 -5.11 -17.07
N MET A 124 0.02 -6.42 -16.84
CA MET A 124 0.81 -7.28 -17.73
C MET A 124 0.21 -7.41 -19.14
N LEU A 125 -1.13 -7.36 -19.27
CA LEU A 125 -1.84 -7.43 -20.54
C LEU A 125 -2.13 -6.06 -21.18
N ALA A 126 -1.81 -4.95 -20.50
CA ALA A 126 -2.18 -3.61 -20.95
C ALA A 126 -1.54 -3.20 -22.28
N GLY A 127 -0.30 -3.63 -22.53
CA GLY A 127 0.45 -3.27 -23.73
C GLY A 127 0.45 -1.76 -23.96
N LYS A 128 0.00 -1.30 -25.13
CA LYS A 128 -0.10 0.13 -25.49
C LYS A 128 -1.49 0.74 -25.25
N SER A 129 -2.43 -0.02 -24.71
CA SER A 129 -3.82 0.43 -24.61
C SER A 129 -4.04 1.33 -23.40
N LEU A 130 -4.29 2.62 -23.66
CA LEU A 130 -4.61 3.59 -22.62
C LEU A 130 -5.87 3.21 -21.84
N ALA A 131 -6.88 2.63 -22.51
CA ALA A 131 -8.12 2.21 -21.86
C ALA A 131 -7.87 1.13 -20.80
N VAL A 132 -7.00 0.15 -21.09
CA VAL A 132 -6.66 -0.91 -20.14
C VAL A 132 -5.84 -0.37 -18.96
N LEU A 133 -4.93 0.56 -19.23
CA LEU A 133 -4.19 1.27 -18.18
C LEU A 133 -5.11 2.12 -17.28
N LEU A 134 -6.14 2.75 -17.84
CA LEU A 134 -7.14 3.49 -17.07
C LEU A 134 -7.93 2.58 -16.12
N VAL A 135 -8.38 1.42 -16.61
CA VAL A 135 -9.06 0.42 -15.77
C VAL A 135 -8.12 -0.04 -14.65
N TYR A 136 -6.87 -0.33 -14.98
CA TYR A 136 -5.85 -0.69 -13.99
C TYR A 136 -5.71 0.36 -12.89
N VAL A 137 -5.49 1.63 -13.23
CA VAL A 137 -5.28 2.67 -12.20
C VAL A 137 -6.49 2.95 -11.34
N ILE A 138 -7.70 2.84 -11.91
CA ILE A 138 -8.93 3.04 -11.16
C ILE A 138 -9.13 1.90 -10.17
N THR A 139 -9.02 0.64 -10.62
CA THR A 139 -9.22 -0.51 -9.73
C THR A 139 -8.09 -0.60 -8.70
N TYR A 140 -6.83 -0.42 -9.12
CA TYR A 140 -5.68 -0.41 -8.22
C TYR A 140 -5.76 0.74 -7.20
N GLY A 141 -6.12 1.94 -7.64
CA GLY A 141 -6.30 3.10 -6.77
C GLY A 141 -7.38 2.86 -5.72
N LEU A 142 -8.57 2.41 -6.13
CA LEU A 142 -9.67 2.09 -5.21
C LEU A 142 -9.24 1.08 -4.13
N MET A 143 -8.63 -0.03 -4.54
CA MET A 143 -8.21 -1.08 -3.61
C MET A 143 -7.03 -0.65 -2.74
N GLY A 144 -6.08 0.09 -3.31
CA GLY A 144 -4.92 0.58 -2.59
C GLY A 144 -5.28 1.62 -1.53
N GLY A 145 -6.16 2.57 -1.87
CA GLY A 145 -6.70 3.53 -0.91
C GLY A 145 -7.42 2.85 0.25
N GLY A 146 -8.21 1.83 -0.03
CA GLY A 146 -8.88 1.01 0.99
C GLY A 146 -7.88 0.31 1.93
N PHE A 147 -6.82 -0.29 1.39
CA PHE A 147 -5.78 -0.96 2.18
C PHE A 147 -5.18 -0.04 3.26
N ILE A 148 -4.74 1.16 2.89
CA ILE A 148 -4.14 2.11 3.84
C ILE A 148 -5.14 2.54 4.93
N SER A 149 -6.39 2.79 4.55
CA SER A 149 -7.45 3.17 5.51
C SER A 149 -7.76 2.07 6.52
N LEU A 150 -7.56 0.80 6.16
CA LEU A 150 -7.90 -0.35 7.00
C LEU A 150 -6.82 -0.71 8.02
N LEU A 151 -5.57 -0.27 7.84
CA LEU A 151 -4.45 -0.65 8.71
C LEU A 151 -4.67 -0.24 10.18
N ALA A 152 -5.08 1.01 10.43
CA ALA A 152 -5.31 1.49 11.79
C ALA A 152 -6.54 0.84 12.46
N PRO A 153 -7.71 0.73 11.79
CA PRO A 153 -8.84 -0.02 12.32
C PRO A 153 -8.51 -1.48 12.66
N VAL A 154 -7.78 -2.21 11.80
CA VAL A 154 -7.40 -3.62 12.08
C VAL A 154 -6.57 -3.72 13.36
N LEU A 155 -5.65 -2.78 13.58
CA LEU A 155 -4.84 -2.73 14.81
C LEU A 155 -5.69 -2.42 16.03
N ALA A 156 -6.65 -1.50 15.91
CA ALA A 156 -7.56 -1.13 16.98
C ALA A 156 -8.45 -2.31 17.40
N GLU A 157 -9.02 -3.04 16.42
CA GLU A 157 -9.85 -4.22 16.66
C GLU A 157 -9.07 -5.35 17.34
N ARG A 158 -7.79 -5.55 16.96
CA ARG A 158 -7.01 -6.72 17.41
C ARG A 158 -6.19 -6.53 18.66
N PHE A 159 -5.66 -5.35 18.88
CA PHE A 159 -4.74 -5.06 19.99
C PHE A 159 -5.32 -4.09 21.01
N GLY A 160 -6.53 -3.56 20.74
CA GLY A 160 -7.19 -2.57 21.57
C GLY A 160 -6.63 -1.17 21.36
N THR A 161 -7.28 -0.19 21.98
CA THR A 161 -6.95 1.24 21.81
C THR A 161 -5.80 1.72 22.69
N SER A 162 -5.48 0.97 23.76
CA SER A 162 -4.49 1.38 24.79
C SER A 162 -3.09 1.63 24.25
N SER A 163 -2.69 0.91 23.20
CA SER A 163 -1.34 1.01 22.60
C SER A 163 -1.41 1.39 21.11
N LEU A 164 -2.59 1.81 20.64
CA LEU A 164 -2.90 1.94 19.22
C LEU A 164 -1.97 2.92 18.51
N THR A 165 -1.67 4.06 19.13
CA THR A 165 -0.77 5.08 18.57
C THR A 165 0.62 4.51 18.25
N ILE A 166 1.19 3.72 19.17
CA ILE A 166 2.50 3.10 18.98
C ILE A 166 2.43 2.05 17.87
N LEU A 167 1.43 1.18 17.90
CA LEU A 167 1.27 0.11 16.91
C LEU A 167 1.02 0.65 15.50
N VAL A 168 0.21 1.70 15.37
CA VAL A 168 -0.01 2.43 14.12
C VAL A 168 1.30 3.08 13.66
N GLY A 169 2.01 3.77 14.54
CA GLY A 169 3.30 4.39 14.23
C GLY A 169 4.33 3.39 13.69
N VAL A 170 4.48 2.25 14.36
CA VAL A 170 5.39 1.16 13.92
C VAL A 170 4.94 0.60 12.58
N THR A 171 3.64 0.35 12.40
CA THR A 171 3.10 -0.22 11.15
C THR A 171 3.30 0.70 9.96
N PHE A 172 3.03 2.00 10.13
CA PHE A 172 3.28 3.00 9.09
C PHE A 172 4.78 3.24 8.86
N GLY A 173 5.61 3.14 9.90
CA GLY A 173 7.06 3.18 9.77
C GLY A 173 7.59 2.04 8.88
N VAL A 174 7.14 0.81 9.13
CA VAL A 174 7.47 -0.37 8.31
C VAL A 174 6.93 -0.22 6.89
N ASN A 175 5.70 0.28 6.73
CA ASN A 175 5.13 0.57 5.42
C ASN A 175 5.99 1.58 4.64
N GLY A 176 6.48 2.63 5.29
CA GLY A 176 7.41 3.59 4.71
C GLY A 176 8.73 2.94 4.28
N MET A 177 9.32 2.11 5.13
CA MET A 177 10.55 1.38 4.80
C MET A 177 10.38 0.46 3.59
N GLY A 178 9.30 -0.32 3.55
CA GLY A 178 9.01 -1.21 2.42
C GLY A 178 8.83 -0.43 1.12
N SER A 179 8.15 0.71 1.17
CA SER A 179 7.92 1.58 0.01
C SER A 179 9.21 2.21 -0.52
N LEU A 180 10.11 2.61 0.39
CA LEU A 180 11.40 3.21 0.08
C LEU A 180 12.34 2.21 -0.59
N LEU A 181 12.33 0.94 -0.16
CA LEU A 181 13.18 -0.11 -0.72
C LEU A 181 12.56 -0.76 -1.97
N GLY A 182 11.24 -0.87 -2.04
CA GLY A 182 10.54 -1.55 -3.13
C GLY A 182 10.67 -0.85 -4.49
N THR A 183 10.53 0.47 -4.51
CA THR A 183 10.67 1.26 -5.74
C THR A 183 12.05 1.12 -6.39
N PRO A 184 13.19 1.29 -5.68
CA PRO A 184 14.51 1.12 -6.29
C PRO A 184 14.81 -0.33 -6.64
N ILE A 185 14.32 -1.34 -5.90
CA ILE A 185 14.49 -2.75 -6.28
C ILE A 185 13.78 -3.02 -7.60
N ALA A 186 12.52 -2.58 -7.76
CA ALA A 186 11.78 -2.74 -9.00
C ALA A 186 12.39 -1.98 -10.17
N ALA A 187 12.97 -0.80 -9.92
CA ALA A 187 13.71 -0.04 -10.92
C ALA A 187 15.07 -0.70 -11.28
N ALA A 188 15.74 -1.32 -10.33
CA ALA A 188 16.96 -2.09 -10.57
C ALA A 188 16.70 -3.36 -11.39
N ILE A 189 15.57 -4.04 -11.14
CA ILE A 189 15.09 -5.16 -11.96
C ILE A 189 14.78 -4.69 -13.39
N LEU A 190 14.17 -3.51 -13.54
CA LEU A 190 13.92 -2.93 -14.86
C LEU A 190 15.24 -2.67 -15.59
N ALA A 191 16.21 -2.07 -14.89
CA ALA A 191 17.52 -1.74 -15.43
C ALA A 191 18.37 -2.97 -15.79
N SER A 192 18.35 -4.02 -14.98
CA SER A 192 19.13 -5.25 -15.22
C SER A 192 18.59 -6.07 -16.40
N LEU A 193 17.29 -5.95 -16.68
CA LEU A 193 16.63 -6.60 -17.81
C LEU A 193 16.60 -5.73 -19.08
N GLY A 194 17.47 -4.71 -19.15
CA GLY A 194 17.66 -3.89 -20.34
C GLY A 194 16.59 -2.81 -20.56
N GLY A 195 15.73 -2.54 -19.58
CA GLY A 195 14.79 -1.41 -19.61
C GLY A 195 15.41 -0.19 -18.93
N THR A 196 15.48 0.95 -19.62
CA THR A 196 15.93 2.19 -18.99
C THR A 196 14.81 2.83 -18.19
N ALA A 197 14.93 2.88 -16.86
CA ALA A 197 14.05 3.67 -16.00
C ALA A 197 14.23 5.21 -16.15
N LYS A 198 15.14 5.65 -17.04
CA LYS A 198 15.39 7.07 -17.32
C LYS A 198 14.36 7.55 -18.34
N ALA A 199 13.41 8.37 -17.87
CA ALA A 199 12.48 9.10 -18.72
C ALA A 199 13.27 9.83 -19.83
N GLY A 200 13.00 9.50 -21.09
CA GLY A 200 13.51 10.22 -22.26
C GLY A 200 14.73 9.64 -22.97
N VAL A 201 15.19 8.43 -22.64
CA VAL A 201 16.18 7.71 -23.47
C VAL A 201 15.45 6.67 -24.32
N GLN A 202 15.28 6.98 -25.61
CA GLN A 202 14.74 6.08 -26.64
C GLN A 202 15.75 4.95 -26.93
N GLY A 203 16.00 4.08 -25.96
CA GLY A 203 16.74 2.83 -26.13
C GLY A 203 15.76 1.67 -26.36
N ASP A 204 16.21 0.63 -27.07
CA ASP A 204 15.41 -0.53 -27.47
C ASP A 204 14.43 -0.97 -26.37
N ILE A 205 13.15 -0.96 -26.73
CA ILE A 205 12.01 -1.20 -25.85
C ILE A 205 12.05 -2.66 -25.40
N ASN A 206 12.84 -2.99 -24.38
CA ASN A 206 12.86 -4.33 -23.81
C ASN A 206 11.59 -4.50 -22.96
N LEU A 207 10.48 -4.88 -23.60
CA LEU A 207 9.21 -5.25 -22.95
C LEU A 207 9.42 -6.27 -21.81
N ASN A 208 10.47 -7.09 -21.91
CA ASN A 208 10.83 -8.08 -20.91
C ASN A 208 11.24 -7.46 -19.55
N GLY A 209 11.85 -6.27 -19.55
CA GLY A 209 12.24 -5.60 -18.31
C GLY A 209 11.04 -5.09 -17.52
N TYR A 210 10.09 -4.43 -18.21
CA TYR A 210 8.85 -4.00 -17.57
C TYR A 210 8.01 -5.18 -17.09
N ARG A 211 7.94 -6.27 -17.86
CA ARG A 211 7.25 -7.50 -17.41
C ARG A 211 7.91 -8.13 -16.18
N GLY A 212 9.23 -8.10 -16.08
CA GLY A 212 9.98 -8.55 -14.91
C GLY A 212 9.66 -7.71 -13.66
N SER A 213 9.67 -6.38 -13.78
CA SER A 213 9.30 -5.49 -12.68
C SER A 213 7.83 -5.62 -12.26
N ILE A 214 6.90 -5.73 -13.23
CA ILE A 214 5.48 -5.97 -12.95
C ILE A 214 5.28 -7.32 -12.24
N GLY A 215 5.98 -8.36 -12.70
CA GLY A 215 5.96 -9.68 -12.06
C GLY A 215 6.47 -9.65 -10.63
N PHE A 216 7.57 -8.93 -10.37
CA PHE A 216 8.08 -8.71 -9.01
C PHE A 216 7.04 -8.00 -8.13
N ILE A 217 6.46 -6.89 -8.58
CA ILE A 217 5.46 -6.11 -7.84
C ILE A 217 4.25 -6.97 -7.50
N GLY A 218 3.66 -7.61 -8.50
CA GLY A 218 2.51 -8.46 -8.31
C GLY A 218 2.81 -9.66 -7.41
N GLY A 219 4.00 -10.24 -7.54
CA GLY A 219 4.49 -11.36 -6.74
C GLY A 219 4.66 -11.00 -5.25
N VAL A 220 5.33 -9.90 -4.93
CA VAL A 220 5.49 -9.46 -3.52
C VAL A 220 4.15 -9.11 -2.88
N MET A 221 3.22 -8.52 -3.64
CA MET A 221 1.86 -8.27 -3.16
C MET A 221 1.06 -9.57 -2.99
N ALA A 222 1.27 -10.57 -3.84
CA ALA A 222 0.66 -11.90 -3.69
C ALA A 222 1.17 -12.59 -2.42
N VAL A 223 2.48 -12.52 -2.14
CA VAL A 223 3.06 -12.99 -0.88
C VAL A 223 2.44 -12.25 0.31
N GLY A 224 2.29 -10.92 0.22
CA GLY A 224 1.55 -10.14 1.22
C GLY A 224 0.12 -10.64 1.44
N ALA A 225 -0.63 -10.91 0.35
CA ALA A 225 -1.98 -11.48 0.42
C ALA A 225 -1.99 -12.86 1.08
N LEU A 226 -1.03 -13.74 0.77
CA LEU A 226 -0.89 -15.05 1.41
C LEU A 226 -0.60 -14.93 2.91
N ILE A 227 0.21 -13.96 3.32
CA ILE A 227 0.47 -13.69 4.74
C ILE A 227 -0.80 -13.20 5.45
N PHE A 228 -1.58 -12.31 4.84
CA PHE A 228 -2.87 -11.89 5.39
C PHE A 228 -3.90 -13.04 5.41
N PHE A 229 -3.87 -13.92 4.42
CA PHE A 229 -4.68 -15.13 4.40
C PHE A 229 -4.27 -16.09 5.53
N TYR A 230 -2.97 -16.30 5.74
CA TYR A 230 -2.45 -17.09 6.86
C TYR A 230 -2.83 -16.47 8.21
N LEU A 231 -2.74 -15.14 8.34
CA LEU A 231 -3.22 -14.42 9.52
C LEU A 231 -4.72 -14.68 9.73
N LYS A 232 -5.53 -14.59 8.67
CA LYS A 232 -6.97 -14.91 8.72
C LYS A 232 -7.21 -16.35 9.16
N CYS A 233 -6.50 -17.35 8.64
CA CYS A 233 -6.66 -18.74 9.05
C CYS A 233 -6.28 -18.97 10.52
N LYS A 234 -5.16 -18.39 10.96
CA LYS A 234 -4.67 -18.52 12.33
C LYS A 234 -5.56 -17.81 13.35
N VAL A 235 -6.17 -16.70 12.95
CA VAL A 235 -7.00 -15.84 13.80
C VAL A 235 -8.49 -16.20 13.72
N GLY A 236 -8.95 -16.72 12.59
CA GLY A 236 -10.33 -17.17 12.35
C GLY A 236 -10.78 -18.32 13.24
N GLY A 237 -9.85 -19.04 13.88
CA GLY A 237 -10.14 -20.04 14.91
C GLY A 237 -10.40 -19.47 16.32
N LYS A 238 -10.20 -18.16 16.54
CA LYS A 238 -10.45 -17.51 17.84
C LYS A 238 -11.20 -16.20 17.60
N ARG A 239 -12.53 -16.31 17.48
CA ARG A 239 -13.41 -15.17 17.83
C ARG A 239 -13.01 -14.76 19.24
N VAL A 240 -12.55 -13.53 19.39
CA VAL A 240 -12.45 -12.91 20.70
C VAL A 240 -13.89 -12.87 21.20
N VAL A 241 -14.20 -13.81 22.10
CA VAL A 241 -15.39 -13.76 22.91
C VAL A 241 -15.39 -12.36 23.51
N THR A 242 -16.40 -11.57 23.15
CA THR A 242 -16.78 -10.37 23.86
C THR A 242 -16.77 -10.71 25.34
N ALA A 243 -15.80 -10.17 26.08
CA ALA A 243 -15.92 -10.08 27.53
C ALA A 243 -17.04 -9.07 27.79
N SER A 244 -18.27 -9.59 27.85
CA SER A 244 -19.38 -8.95 28.54
C SER A 244 -19.20 -9.17 30.03
N SER A 245 -19.49 -8.10 30.78
CA SER A 245 -19.65 -8.03 32.25
C SER A 245 -18.37 -7.83 33.06
#